data_AF-A0A1B6LWS6-F1
#
_entry.id   AF-A0A1B6LWS6-F1
#
_cell.length_a   1.000
_cell.length_b   1.000
_cell.length_c   1.000
_cell.angle_alpha   90.00
_cell.angle_beta   90.00
_cell.angle_gamma   90.00
#
_symmetry.space_group_name_H-M   'P 1'
#
loop_
_entity.id
_entity.type
_entity.pdbx_description
1 polymer ?
#
loop_
_entity_poly.entity_id
_entity_poly.type
_entity_poly.pdbx_seq_one_letter_code
_entity_poly.pdbx_strand_id
1 'polypeptide(L)'
;DCRDGLTARAIRSYGDRVYYIQQPDQSDIWVPEAETHLKGYYKIARHYKWALNQAFNTLNFSNVIIIEDDLDVSPDIFEYFLGTLPLLKADRTLWCVSAWNDNGKFSLIDKNAHETLYRTDFFSGLGWLLTKSLWAELSVKWPASYWDDWMRRPQQRKNRSCIRPEISRTRTFGQYGVSNGLFYEKHLRFIHLNDKFVSFTKKNLTFLLKENYDVQFVRSVYDSPVVSYQELKSGRIFFDGPVRILYRNNVEYRKTARALRLMEDFKSGVPRMGYKGTVTFFYNNRRVYLAPYDKWNGDKLR
;
A
#
# COMPACT_ATOMS: atom_id res chain seq x y z
N ASP A 1 9.94 -2.41 19.87
CA ASP A 1 11.02 -1.48 20.29
C ASP A 1 10.70 -0.93 21.69
N CYS A 2 11.37 0.16 22.12
CA CYS A 2 11.00 1.09 23.20
C CYS A 2 11.06 0.59 24.65
N ARG A 3 11.17 -0.73 24.88
CA ARG A 3 11.15 -1.37 26.22
C ARG A 3 10.02 -0.89 27.14
N ASP A 4 8.87 -0.54 26.58
CA ASP A 4 7.72 -0.17 27.40
C ASP A 4 7.23 -1.38 28.22
N GLY A 5 7.16 -1.20 29.53
CA GLY A 5 6.88 -2.28 30.48
C GLY A 5 5.44 -2.79 30.40
N LEU A 6 4.47 -1.90 30.15
CA LEU A 6 3.06 -2.26 30.01
C LEU A 6 2.83 -3.06 28.72
N THR A 7 3.37 -2.58 27.60
CA THR A 7 3.33 -3.23 26.29
C THR A 7 4.01 -4.60 26.34
N ALA A 8 5.20 -4.70 26.96
CA ALA A 8 5.89 -5.98 27.11
C ALA A 8 5.09 -6.99 27.95
N ARG A 9 4.39 -6.54 29.02
CA ARG A 9 3.49 -7.40 29.79
C ARG A 9 2.28 -7.85 28.96
N ALA A 10 1.68 -6.94 28.20
CA ALA A 10 0.55 -7.24 27.33
C ALA A 10 0.92 -8.26 26.23
N ILE A 11 2.11 -8.17 25.62
CA ILE A 11 2.54 -9.16 24.62
C ILE A 11 2.83 -10.52 25.29
N ARG A 12 3.52 -10.52 26.43
CA ARG A 12 3.88 -11.77 27.14
C ARG A 12 2.68 -12.52 27.71
N SER A 13 1.55 -11.84 27.98
CA SER A 13 0.34 -12.52 28.48
C SER A 13 -0.27 -13.49 27.46
N TYR A 14 0.09 -13.39 26.18
CA TYR A 14 -0.29 -14.36 25.15
C TYR A 14 0.50 -15.68 25.24
N GLY A 15 1.52 -15.76 26.08
CA GLY A 15 2.29 -16.98 26.32
C GLY A 15 2.98 -17.51 25.06
N ASP A 16 2.80 -18.79 24.80
CA ASP A 16 3.36 -19.55 23.68
C ASP A 16 2.68 -19.26 22.33
N ARG A 17 1.57 -18.50 22.33
CA ARG A 17 0.88 -18.09 21.09
C ARG A 17 1.67 -17.09 20.26
N VAL A 18 2.62 -16.38 20.88
CA VAL A 18 3.47 -15.39 20.21
C VAL A 18 4.93 -15.58 20.60
N TYR A 19 5.83 -15.34 19.67
CA TYR A 19 7.26 -15.32 19.95
C TYR A 19 7.72 -13.88 20.19
N TYR A 20 7.95 -13.52 21.46
CA TYR A 20 8.37 -12.18 21.83
C TYR A 20 9.88 -11.99 21.68
N ILE A 21 10.29 -11.02 20.86
CA ILE A 21 11.67 -10.56 20.74
C ILE A 21 11.75 -9.06 21.00
N GLN A 22 12.83 -8.62 21.63
CA GLN A 22 13.02 -7.22 22.02
C GLN A 22 14.25 -6.63 21.33
N GLN A 23 14.06 -5.49 20.67
CA GLN A 23 15.16 -4.77 20.03
C GLN A 23 16.20 -4.41 21.13
N PRO A 24 17.49 -4.77 20.95
CA PRO A 24 18.48 -4.65 22.02
C PRO A 24 19.01 -3.22 22.19
N ASP A 25 19.22 -2.50 21.09
CA ASP A 25 19.77 -1.14 21.06
C ASP A 25 18.70 -0.05 21.27
N GLN A 26 18.58 0.39 22.52
CA GLN A 26 17.69 1.48 22.94
C GLN A 26 18.40 2.82 23.07
N SER A 27 19.66 2.93 22.64
CA SER A 27 20.39 4.19 22.67
C SER A 27 19.63 5.27 21.91
N ASP A 28 19.76 6.52 22.34
CA ASP A 28 19.19 7.61 21.58
C ASP A 28 19.95 7.80 20.27
N ILE A 29 19.24 8.27 19.25
CA ILE A 29 19.85 8.51 17.94
C ILE A 29 20.23 9.98 17.86
N TRP A 30 21.51 10.24 17.61
CA TRP A 30 21.97 11.59 17.36
C TRP A 30 21.37 12.10 16.05
N VAL A 31 20.70 13.25 16.12
CA VAL A 31 20.22 14.02 14.98
C VAL A 31 20.56 15.49 15.26
N PRO A 32 20.75 16.32 14.23
CA PRO A 32 20.88 17.76 14.40
C PRO A 32 19.71 18.33 15.22
N GLU A 33 19.95 19.38 16.00
CA GLU A 33 18.94 19.95 16.92
C GLU A 33 17.64 20.32 16.20
N ALA A 34 17.75 20.92 15.00
CA ALA A 34 16.62 21.25 14.13
C ALA A 34 15.77 20.04 13.70
N GLU A 35 16.32 18.83 13.74
CA GLU A 35 15.68 17.57 13.34
C GLU A 35 15.24 16.71 14.53
N THR A 36 15.30 17.23 15.77
CA THR A 36 14.93 16.47 16.98
C THR A 36 13.51 15.87 16.89
N HIS A 37 12.58 16.58 16.26
CA HIS A 37 11.21 16.12 16.02
C HIS A 37 11.13 14.89 15.09
N LEU A 38 12.22 14.53 14.40
CA LEU A 38 12.31 13.41 13.47
C LEU A 38 12.94 12.14 14.07
N LYS A 39 13.44 12.19 15.31
CA LYS A 39 14.10 11.05 15.98
C LYS A 39 13.28 9.76 15.94
N GLY A 40 11.95 9.86 16.05
CA GLY A 40 11.06 8.71 15.96
C GLY A 40 11.20 7.93 14.65
N TYR A 41 11.36 8.61 13.51
CA TYR A 41 11.52 7.96 12.20
C TYR A 41 12.85 7.21 12.09
N TYR A 42 13.90 7.70 12.75
CA TYR A 42 15.17 6.98 12.83
C TYR A 42 15.05 5.72 13.69
N LYS A 43 14.37 5.81 14.85
CA LYS A 43 14.12 4.65 15.72
C LYS A 43 13.29 3.58 15.01
N ILE A 44 12.24 3.97 14.29
CA ILE A 44 11.43 3.07 13.45
C ILE A 44 12.33 2.36 12.42
N ALA A 45 13.15 3.08 11.65
CA ALA A 45 14.00 2.48 10.64
C ALA A 45 15.03 1.50 11.25
N ARG A 46 15.63 1.85 12.40
CA ARG A 46 16.51 0.95 13.17
C ARG A 46 15.76 -0.31 13.61
N HIS A 47 14.54 -0.17 14.11
CA HIS A 47 13.74 -1.30 14.58
C HIS A 47 13.37 -2.25 13.43
N TYR A 48 12.88 -1.72 12.31
CA TYR A 48 12.58 -2.50 11.11
C TYR A 48 13.78 -3.32 10.63
N LYS A 49 14.97 -2.69 10.55
CA LYS A 49 16.19 -3.38 10.13
C LYS A 49 16.53 -4.56 11.04
N TRP A 50 16.49 -4.33 12.36
CA TRP A 50 16.78 -5.37 13.32
C TRP A 50 15.75 -6.50 13.28
N ALA A 51 14.45 -6.17 13.28
CA ALA A 51 13.38 -7.16 13.28
C ALA A 51 13.39 -8.04 12.01
N LEU A 52 13.62 -7.43 10.84
CA LEU A 52 13.72 -8.17 9.58
C LEU A 52 14.98 -9.04 9.52
N ASN A 53 16.10 -8.58 10.09
CA ASN A 53 17.28 -9.44 10.26
C ASN A 53 16.99 -10.62 11.19
N GLN A 54 16.23 -10.43 12.27
CA GLN A 54 15.81 -11.56 13.12
C GLN A 54 14.97 -12.55 12.33
N ALA A 55 13.97 -12.08 11.60
CA ALA A 55 13.08 -12.96 10.84
C ALA A 55 13.80 -13.72 9.70
N PHE A 56 14.64 -13.04 8.92
CA PHE A 56 15.26 -13.62 7.72
C PHE A 56 16.62 -14.28 7.95
N ASN A 57 17.42 -13.78 8.88
CA ASN A 57 18.78 -14.27 9.12
C ASN A 57 18.87 -15.20 10.34
N THR A 58 18.19 -14.85 11.44
CA THR A 58 18.20 -15.69 12.66
C THR A 58 17.18 -16.82 12.57
N LEU A 59 15.90 -16.50 12.32
CA LEU A 59 14.80 -17.47 12.25
C LEU A 59 14.68 -18.15 10.88
N ASN A 60 15.42 -17.64 9.89
CA ASN A 60 15.54 -18.20 8.55
C ASN A 60 14.20 -18.40 7.81
N PHE A 61 13.22 -17.51 8.03
CA PHE A 61 11.99 -17.53 7.26
C PHE A 61 12.25 -17.15 5.80
N SER A 62 11.48 -17.72 4.88
CA SER A 62 11.59 -17.39 3.44
C SER A 62 10.77 -16.16 3.05
N ASN A 63 9.69 -15.89 3.76
CA ASN A 63 8.77 -14.78 3.52
C ASN A 63 8.25 -14.29 4.87
N VAL A 64 7.94 -13.00 4.96
CA VAL A 64 7.44 -12.36 6.19
C VAL A 64 6.26 -11.47 5.82
N ILE A 65 5.23 -11.45 6.66
CA ILE A 65 4.17 -10.44 6.62
C ILE A 65 4.46 -9.46 7.76
N ILE A 66 4.52 -8.17 7.46
CA ILE A 66 4.73 -7.11 8.44
C ILE A 66 3.38 -6.45 8.73
N ILE A 67 3.01 -6.40 10.01
CA ILE A 67 1.82 -5.74 10.54
C ILE A 67 2.29 -4.85 11.69
N GLU A 68 1.99 -3.55 11.62
CA GLU A 68 2.26 -2.62 12.73
C GLU A 68 1.22 -2.83 13.85
N ASP A 69 1.57 -2.45 15.07
CA ASP A 69 0.80 -2.73 16.28
C ASP A 69 -0.54 -1.97 16.36
N ASP A 70 -0.73 -0.98 15.48
CA ASP A 70 -1.92 -0.17 15.38
C ASP A 70 -2.88 -0.60 14.25
N LEU A 71 -2.71 -1.82 13.71
CA LEU A 71 -3.52 -2.35 12.61
C LEU A 71 -4.49 -3.46 13.06
N ASP A 72 -5.77 -3.24 12.84
CA ASP A 72 -6.77 -4.31 12.75
C ASP A 72 -6.57 -5.11 11.46
N VAL A 73 -6.85 -6.41 11.50
CA VAL A 73 -6.77 -7.31 10.34
C VAL A 73 -8.13 -7.89 9.99
N SER A 74 -8.37 -8.09 8.70
CA SER A 74 -9.58 -8.71 8.16
C SER A 74 -9.61 -10.23 8.38
N PRO A 75 -10.80 -10.87 8.32
CA PRO A 75 -10.94 -12.32 8.49
C PRO A 75 -10.17 -13.16 7.46
N ASP A 76 -9.87 -12.60 6.29
CA ASP A 76 -9.19 -13.29 5.19
C ASP A 76 -7.72 -12.87 5.00
N ILE A 77 -7.10 -12.14 5.94
CA ILE A 77 -5.74 -11.61 5.73
C ILE A 77 -4.70 -12.69 5.40
N PHE A 78 -4.74 -13.83 6.10
CA PHE A 78 -3.81 -14.94 5.86
C PHE A 78 -4.12 -15.66 4.55
N GLU A 79 -5.40 -15.86 4.25
CA GLU A 79 -5.86 -16.46 3.00
C GLU A 79 -5.47 -15.60 1.78
N TYR A 80 -5.56 -14.27 1.92
CA TYR A 80 -5.11 -13.29 0.93
C TYR A 80 -3.61 -13.40 0.64
N PHE A 81 -2.77 -13.42 1.69
CA PHE A 81 -1.33 -13.54 1.51
C PHE A 81 -0.92 -14.94 1.00
N LEU A 82 -1.58 -16.01 1.46
CA LEU A 82 -1.34 -17.37 0.96
C LEU A 82 -1.69 -17.50 -0.53
N GLY A 83 -2.84 -16.98 -0.95
CA GLY A 83 -3.27 -17.04 -2.36
C GLY A 83 -2.39 -16.20 -3.30
N THR A 84 -1.82 -15.10 -2.82
CA THR A 84 -1.00 -14.18 -3.64
C THR A 84 0.50 -14.48 -3.59
N LEU A 85 1.00 -15.21 -2.58
CA LEU A 85 2.41 -15.57 -2.46
C LEU A 85 2.98 -16.31 -3.70
N PRO A 86 2.27 -17.26 -4.35
CA PRO A 86 2.78 -17.89 -5.57
C PRO A 86 3.06 -16.89 -6.70
N LEU A 87 2.21 -15.87 -6.86
CA LEU A 87 2.41 -14.80 -7.84
C LEU A 87 3.65 -13.97 -7.51
N LEU A 88 3.82 -13.57 -6.25
CA LEU A 88 4.98 -12.80 -5.79
C LEU A 88 6.30 -13.57 -6.03
N LYS A 89 6.30 -14.89 -5.89
CA LYS A 89 7.47 -15.73 -6.16
C LYS A 89 7.75 -15.91 -7.65
N ALA A 90 6.71 -16.02 -8.48
CA ALA A 90 6.83 -16.29 -9.90
C ALA A 90 7.13 -15.03 -10.74
N ASP A 91 6.51 -13.89 -10.40
CA ASP A 91 6.62 -12.66 -11.16
C ASP A 91 7.66 -11.71 -10.56
N ARG A 92 8.85 -11.65 -11.17
CA ARG A 92 9.96 -10.76 -10.74
C ARG A 92 9.64 -9.26 -10.85
N THR A 93 8.55 -8.91 -11.53
CA THR A 93 8.08 -7.53 -11.60
C THR A 93 7.17 -7.16 -10.42
N LEU A 94 6.83 -8.14 -9.57
CA LEU A 94 6.28 -7.89 -8.24
C LEU A 94 7.41 -7.85 -7.20
N TRP A 95 7.21 -7.05 -6.16
CA TRP A 95 8.12 -7.02 -5.01
C TRP A 95 7.41 -7.01 -3.66
N CYS A 96 6.10 -6.81 -3.62
CA CYS A 96 5.33 -6.98 -2.41
C CYS A 96 3.87 -7.33 -2.70
N VAL A 97 3.16 -7.75 -1.65
CA VAL A 97 1.70 -7.76 -1.60
C VAL A 97 1.32 -6.88 -0.40
N SER A 98 0.45 -5.90 -0.58
CA SER A 98 -0.03 -5.03 0.51
C SER A 98 -1.52 -5.25 0.73
N ALA A 99 -1.91 -5.34 1.99
CA ALA A 99 -3.27 -5.40 2.47
C ALA A 99 -4.00 -4.05 2.38
N TRP A 100 -3.32 -2.97 1.99
CA TRP A 100 -3.84 -1.62 2.08
C TRP A 100 -4.25 -1.03 0.73
N ASN A 101 -5.42 -0.40 0.71
CA ASN A 101 -5.84 0.53 -0.34
C ASN A 101 -5.81 1.97 0.20
N ASP A 102 -4.86 2.79 -0.26
CA ASP A 102 -4.74 4.21 0.13
C ASP A 102 -6.01 5.02 -0.17
N ASN A 103 -6.78 4.65 -1.20
CA ASN A 103 -8.07 5.25 -1.53
C ASN A 103 -9.27 4.37 -1.11
N GLY A 104 -9.07 3.44 -0.17
CA GLY A 104 -10.04 2.45 0.31
C GLY A 104 -11.18 2.99 1.18
N LYS A 105 -11.58 4.26 1.00
CA LYS A 105 -12.71 4.85 1.72
C LYS A 105 -14.01 4.24 1.22
N PHE A 106 -15.00 4.11 2.08
CA PHE A 106 -16.29 3.46 1.76
C PHE A 106 -17.02 4.06 0.53
N SER A 107 -16.81 5.35 0.24
CA SER A 107 -17.38 6.05 -0.92
C SER A 107 -16.55 5.90 -2.21
N LEU A 108 -15.37 5.29 -2.13
CA LEU A 108 -14.37 5.21 -3.19
C LEU A 108 -14.05 3.76 -3.63
N ILE A 109 -14.76 2.79 -3.07
CA ILE A 109 -14.60 1.36 -3.33
C ILE A 109 -15.90 0.73 -3.80
N ASP A 110 -15.79 -0.33 -4.60
CA ASP A 110 -16.90 -1.25 -4.82
C ASP A 110 -16.98 -2.19 -3.61
N LYS A 111 -18.05 -2.02 -2.82
CA LYS A 111 -18.25 -2.71 -1.54
C LYS A 111 -18.51 -4.20 -1.71
N ASN A 112 -18.93 -4.63 -2.89
CA ASN A 112 -19.20 -6.03 -3.19
C ASN A 112 -17.99 -6.73 -3.82
N ALA A 113 -16.97 -5.97 -4.23
CA ALA A 113 -15.78 -6.46 -4.91
C ALA A 113 -14.72 -6.97 -3.92
N HIS A 114 -15.12 -7.81 -2.97
CA HIS A 114 -14.23 -8.38 -1.94
C HIS A 114 -13.04 -9.11 -2.56
N GLU A 115 -13.23 -9.76 -3.71
CA GLU A 115 -12.20 -10.59 -4.36
C GLU A 115 -11.30 -9.82 -5.31
N THR A 116 -11.62 -8.56 -5.60
CA THR A 116 -10.96 -7.79 -6.65
C THR A 116 -9.61 -7.28 -6.19
N LEU A 117 -8.57 -7.60 -6.97
CA LEU A 117 -7.18 -7.26 -6.73
C LEU A 117 -6.59 -6.50 -7.92
N TYR A 118 -5.56 -5.72 -7.64
CA TYR A 118 -4.88 -4.87 -8.61
C TYR A 118 -3.37 -4.92 -8.44
N ARG A 119 -2.65 -4.49 -9.47
CA ARG A 119 -1.26 -4.05 -9.34
C ARG A 119 -1.21 -2.56 -9.00
N THR A 120 -0.19 -2.15 -8.26
CA THR A 120 0.11 -0.74 -7.94
C THR A 120 1.61 -0.50 -7.97
N ASP A 121 2.04 0.61 -8.56
CA ASP A 121 3.43 1.08 -8.53
C ASP A 121 3.73 1.85 -7.23
N PHE A 122 2.69 2.25 -6.49
CA PHE A 122 2.83 2.87 -5.18
C PHE A 122 2.98 1.80 -4.09
N PHE A 123 4.09 1.84 -3.35
CA PHE A 123 4.30 1.00 -2.16
C PHE A 123 3.53 1.58 -0.96
N SER A 124 2.46 0.90 -0.56
CA SER A 124 1.55 1.31 0.52
C SER A 124 1.97 0.84 1.91
N GLY A 125 2.67 -0.28 2.05
CA GLY A 125 2.99 -0.86 3.36
C GLY A 125 1.73 -1.36 4.09
N LEU A 126 1.56 -0.95 5.35
CA LEU A 126 0.34 -1.10 6.18
C LEU A 126 -0.28 -2.51 6.12
N GLY A 127 0.49 -3.52 6.52
CA GLY A 127 0.16 -4.93 6.30
C GLY A 127 0.72 -5.40 4.96
N TRP A 128 1.94 -5.90 4.92
CA TRP A 128 2.58 -6.26 3.64
C TRP A 128 3.52 -7.45 3.72
N LEU A 129 3.54 -8.21 2.64
CA LEU A 129 4.34 -9.42 2.44
C LEU A 129 5.61 -9.10 1.64
N LEU A 130 6.75 -9.59 2.14
CA LEU A 130 8.03 -9.54 1.44
C LEU A 130 8.79 -10.87 1.50
N THR A 131 9.70 -11.07 0.56
CA THR A 131 10.55 -12.27 0.44
C THR A 131 11.95 -12.03 1.00
N LYS A 132 12.63 -13.12 1.38
CA LYS A 132 14.03 -13.08 1.83
C LYS A 132 14.97 -12.47 0.78
N SER A 133 14.72 -12.72 -0.51
CA SER A 133 15.53 -12.16 -1.60
C SER A 133 15.38 -10.64 -1.70
N LEU A 134 14.17 -10.10 -1.48
CA LEU A 134 13.99 -8.65 -1.42
C LEU A 134 14.71 -8.08 -0.19
N TRP A 135 14.61 -8.73 0.98
CA TRP A 135 15.33 -8.26 2.16
C TRP A 135 16.85 -8.26 1.97
N ALA A 136 17.42 -9.29 1.33
CA ALA A 136 18.84 -9.33 0.98
C ALA A 136 19.24 -8.13 0.10
N GLU A 137 18.39 -7.72 -0.83
CA GLU A 137 18.62 -6.53 -1.66
C GLU A 137 18.57 -5.22 -0.83
N LEU A 138 17.59 -5.08 0.07
CA LEU A 138 17.33 -3.82 0.78
C LEU A 138 18.24 -3.62 1.99
N SER A 139 18.55 -4.69 2.73
CA SER A 139 19.20 -4.63 4.04
C SER A 139 20.60 -4.00 4.02
N VAL A 140 21.36 -4.21 2.93
CA VAL A 140 22.71 -3.67 2.74
C VAL A 140 22.73 -2.16 2.50
N LYS A 141 21.60 -1.57 2.11
CA LYS A 141 21.43 -0.14 1.80
C LYS A 141 20.28 0.49 2.60
N TRP A 142 19.87 -0.17 3.68
CA TRP A 142 18.72 0.26 4.49
C TRP A 142 18.96 1.68 5.02
N PRO A 143 17.96 2.59 4.90
CA PRO A 143 18.14 4.00 5.24
C PRO A 143 18.16 4.20 6.76
N ALA A 144 18.70 5.34 7.18
CA ALA A 144 18.72 5.73 8.58
C ALA A 144 17.33 6.13 9.11
N SER A 145 16.43 6.61 8.25
CA SER A 145 15.07 7.08 8.56
C SER A 145 14.16 6.97 7.34
N TYR A 146 12.85 7.23 7.51
CA TYR A 146 11.85 7.28 6.42
C TYR A 146 11.92 6.09 5.46
N TRP A 147 11.96 4.88 6.03
CA TRP A 147 12.21 3.66 5.28
C TRP A 147 11.18 3.41 4.17
N ASP A 148 9.93 3.76 4.40
CA ASP A 148 8.82 3.56 3.49
C ASP A 148 8.90 4.52 2.29
N ASP A 149 9.16 5.81 2.54
CA ASP A 149 9.41 6.81 1.48
C ASP A 149 10.70 6.50 0.72
N TRP A 150 11.73 5.99 1.38
CA TRP A 150 12.94 5.49 0.72
C TRP A 150 12.64 4.30 -0.20
N MET A 151 11.81 3.35 0.24
CA MET A 151 11.38 2.23 -0.60
C MET A 151 10.62 2.72 -1.85
N ARG A 152 9.80 3.76 -1.73
CA ARG A 152 9.04 4.33 -2.88
C ARG A 152 9.93 4.93 -3.97
N ARG A 153 11.21 5.22 -3.68
CA ARG A 153 12.14 5.80 -4.66
C ARG A 153 12.46 4.80 -5.78
N PRO A 154 12.69 5.28 -7.02
CA PRO A 154 12.93 4.41 -8.17
C PRO A 154 14.20 3.54 -8.02
N GLN A 155 15.22 4.00 -7.27
CA GLN A 155 16.44 3.23 -7.02
C GLN A 155 16.20 1.95 -6.20
N GLN A 156 15.14 1.95 -5.38
CA GLN A 156 14.71 0.81 -4.58
C GLN A 156 13.63 0.03 -5.32
N ARG A 157 12.57 0.71 -5.75
CA ARG A 157 11.42 0.11 -6.43
C ARG A 157 11.80 -0.60 -7.72
N LYS A 158 12.74 -0.05 -8.50
CA LYS A 158 13.23 -0.63 -9.77
C LYS A 158 12.10 -1.04 -10.73
N ASN A 159 11.09 -0.17 -10.87
CA ASN A 159 9.90 -0.40 -11.70
C ASN A 159 9.10 -1.66 -11.34
N ARG A 160 9.24 -2.20 -10.13
CA ARG A 160 8.40 -3.27 -9.60
C ARG A 160 7.12 -2.71 -9.00
N SER A 161 6.09 -3.54 -8.96
CA SER A 161 4.76 -3.20 -8.46
C SER A 161 4.40 -4.10 -7.28
N CYS A 162 3.40 -3.71 -6.50
CA CYS A 162 2.79 -4.59 -5.51
C CYS A 162 1.40 -5.04 -5.96
N ILE A 163 0.92 -6.15 -5.41
CA ILE A 163 -0.51 -6.46 -5.43
C ILE A 163 -1.18 -5.68 -4.29
N ARG A 164 -2.35 -5.10 -4.57
CA ARG A 164 -3.23 -4.44 -3.58
C ARG A 164 -4.70 -4.84 -3.79
N PRO A 165 -5.54 -4.83 -2.76
CA PRO A 165 -6.96 -5.15 -2.91
C PRO A 165 -7.84 -3.93 -3.27
N GLU A 166 -9.08 -4.18 -3.71
CA GLU A 166 -10.13 -3.16 -3.73
C GLU A 166 -10.52 -2.73 -2.32
N ILE A 167 -10.82 -3.70 -1.45
CA ILE A 167 -11.18 -3.49 -0.05
C ILE A 167 -9.99 -3.89 0.82
N SER A 168 -9.53 -2.99 1.70
CA SER A 168 -8.35 -3.22 2.52
C SER A 168 -8.53 -4.42 3.47
N ARG A 169 -7.45 -5.17 3.65
CA ARG A 169 -7.34 -6.30 4.59
C ARG A 169 -6.80 -5.87 5.95
N THR A 170 -6.44 -4.60 6.07
CA THR A 170 -6.00 -3.93 7.29
C THR A 170 -6.67 -2.56 7.43
N ARG A 171 -6.81 -2.09 8.67
CA ARG A 171 -7.26 -0.73 9.02
C ARG A 171 -6.48 -0.25 10.23
N THR A 172 -5.96 0.97 10.21
CA THR A 172 -5.29 1.56 11.38
C THR A 172 -6.30 2.12 12.39
N PHE A 173 -6.01 1.93 13.66
CA PHE A 173 -6.63 2.63 14.80
C PHE A 173 -5.65 3.57 15.52
N GLY A 174 -4.42 3.71 15.02
CA GLY A 174 -3.34 4.51 15.59
C GLY A 174 -3.52 6.02 15.37
N GLN A 175 -4.40 6.64 16.16
CA GLN A 175 -4.59 8.10 16.13
C GLN A 175 -3.34 8.86 16.60
N TYR A 176 -2.67 8.34 17.62
CA TYR A 176 -1.45 8.91 18.20
C TYR A 176 -0.25 8.05 17.80
N GLY A 177 0.77 8.69 17.23
CA GLY A 177 1.98 8.02 16.80
C GLY A 177 3.06 9.03 16.42
N VAL A 178 4.16 8.53 15.83
CA VAL A 178 5.34 9.35 15.49
C VAL A 178 5.03 10.51 14.54
N SER A 179 3.95 10.43 13.76
CA SER A 179 3.56 11.43 12.76
C SER A 179 2.58 12.51 13.25
N ASN A 180 2.24 12.55 14.55
CA ASN A 180 1.31 13.51 15.14
C ASN A 180 -0.12 13.53 14.51
N GLY A 181 -0.57 12.42 13.91
CA GLY A 181 -1.99 12.16 13.60
C GLY A 181 -2.66 12.97 12.46
N LEU A 182 -2.01 14.00 11.90
CA LEU A 182 -2.60 14.86 10.85
C LEU A 182 -3.12 14.09 9.62
N PHE A 183 -2.42 13.02 9.24
CA PHE A 183 -2.81 12.18 8.10
C PHE A 183 -3.89 11.16 8.46
N TYR A 184 -3.90 10.71 9.72
CA TYR A 184 -4.89 9.78 10.25
C TYR A 184 -6.31 10.37 10.20
N GLU A 185 -6.46 11.60 10.70
CA GLU A 185 -7.76 12.27 10.80
C GLU A 185 -8.42 12.56 9.44
N LYS A 186 -7.60 12.85 8.42
CA LYS A 186 -8.08 13.24 7.08
C LYS A 186 -8.29 12.03 6.15
N HIS A 187 -7.47 10.99 6.29
CA HIS A 187 -7.41 9.89 5.33
C HIS A 187 -7.51 8.51 5.99
N LEU A 188 -6.56 8.14 6.86
CA LEU A 188 -6.35 6.74 7.23
C LEU A 188 -7.52 6.14 8.03
N ARG A 189 -8.14 6.90 8.94
CA ARG A 189 -9.25 6.40 9.77
C ARG A 189 -10.50 6.00 8.97
N PHE A 190 -10.61 6.47 7.73
CA PHE A 190 -11.76 6.24 6.86
C PHE A 190 -11.60 5.02 5.95
N ILE A 191 -10.45 4.35 5.99
CA ILE A 191 -10.21 3.15 5.19
C ILE A 191 -11.06 2.01 5.72
N HIS A 192 -11.83 1.40 4.82
CA HIS A 192 -12.76 0.34 5.14
C HIS A 192 -12.02 -1.00 5.27
N LEU A 193 -12.24 -1.67 6.39
CA LEU A 193 -11.74 -3.02 6.64
C LEU A 193 -12.71 -4.04 6.05
N ASN A 194 -12.18 -4.96 5.23
CA ASN A 194 -12.93 -6.08 4.71
C ASN A 194 -13.47 -6.98 5.85
N ASP A 195 -14.75 -7.32 5.78
CA ASP A 195 -15.46 -8.15 6.76
C ASP A 195 -15.96 -9.48 6.16
N LYS A 196 -15.72 -9.74 4.87
CA LYS A 196 -16.10 -10.99 4.18
C LYS A 196 -14.89 -11.86 3.89
N PHE A 197 -14.99 -13.13 4.26
CA PHE A 197 -13.94 -14.09 3.95
C PHE A 197 -13.92 -14.44 2.45
N VAL A 198 -12.76 -14.32 1.81
CA VAL A 198 -12.56 -14.72 0.41
C VAL A 198 -11.50 -15.83 0.34
N SER A 199 -11.84 -16.99 -0.24
CA SER A 199 -10.90 -18.10 -0.43
C SER A 199 -9.95 -17.88 -1.61
N PHE A 200 -8.99 -16.95 -1.48
CA PHE A 200 -8.04 -16.61 -2.54
C PHE A 200 -7.18 -17.78 -3.03
N THR A 201 -6.86 -18.74 -2.16
CA THR A 201 -6.09 -19.95 -2.53
C THR A 201 -6.83 -20.85 -3.53
N LYS A 202 -8.16 -20.69 -3.63
CA LYS A 202 -9.03 -21.45 -4.55
C LYS A 202 -9.30 -20.69 -5.85
N LYS A 203 -8.74 -19.48 -6.03
CA LYS A 203 -9.01 -18.62 -7.19
C LYS A 203 -7.86 -18.64 -8.18
N ASN A 204 -8.22 -18.49 -9.45
CA ASN A 204 -7.22 -18.23 -10.48
C ASN A 204 -6.84 -16.74 -10.46
N LEU A 205 -5.66 -16.45 -9.90
CA LEU A 205 -5.14 -15.09 -9.80
C LEU A 205 -4.11 -14.75 -10.89
N THR A 206 -3.93 -15.59 -11.92
CA THR A 206 -2.91 -15.38 -12.97
C THR A 206 -3.15 -14.13 -13.81
N PHE A 207 -4.36 -13.54 -13.77
CA PHE A 207 -4.64 -12.23 -14.35
C PHE A 207 -3.77 -11.11 -13.76
N LEU A 208 -3.20 -11.29 -12.56
CA LEU A 208 -2.29 -10.35 -11.91
C LEU A 208 -0.82 -10.46 -12.37
N LEU A 209 -0.45 -11.52 -13.09
CA LEU A 209 0.87 -11.62 -13.71
C LEU A 209 1.02 -10.48 -14.72
N LYS A 210 2.17 -9.81 -14.73
CA LYS A 210 2.34 -8.56 -15.47
C LYS A 210 1.93 -8.63 -16.95
N GLU A 211 2.29 -9.70 -17.64
CA GLU A 211 1.96 -9.92 -19.05
C GLU A 211 0.45 -9.95 -19.31
N ASN A 212 -0.32 -10.57 -18.41
CA ASN A 212 -1.77 -10.61 -18.48
C ASN A 212 -2.39 -9.28 -18.03
N TYR A 213 -1.91 -8.77 -16.89
CA TYR A 213 -2.45 -7.58 -16.26
C TYR A 213 -2.27 -6.35 -17.14
N ASP A 214 -1.09 -6.16 -17.76
CA ASP A 214 -0.82 -4.97 -18.57
C ASP A 214 -1.76 -4.86 -19.77
N VAL A 215 -2.00 -5.98 -20.47
CA VAL A 215 -2.89 -6.02 -21.63
C VAL A 215 -4.32 -5.70 -21.21
N GLN A 216 -4.83 -6.40 -20.19
CA GLN A 216 -6.21 -6.21 -19.71
C GLN A 216 -6.43 -4.84 -19.08
N PHE A 217 -5.46 -4.34 -18.31
CA PHE A 217 -5.55 -3.05 -17.64
C PHE A 217 -5.54 -1.90 -18.64
N VAL A 218 -4.60 -1.90 -19.60
CA VAL A 218 -4.54 -0.86 -20.64
C VAL A 218 -5.84 -0.85 -21.43
N ARG A 219 -6.33 -2.02 -21.85
CA ARG A 219 -7.63 -2.13 -22.54
C ARG A 219 -8.77 -1.55 -21.69
N SER A 220 -8.89 -2.00 -20.44
CA SER A 220 -9.96 -1.54 -19.53
C SER A 220 -9.93 -0.03 -19.30
N VAL A 221 -8.75 0.55 -19.14
CA VAL A 221 -8.58 1.99 -18.88
C VAL A 221 -8.81 2.81 -20.15
N TYR A 222 -8.13 2.48 -21.24
CA TYR A 222 -8.05 3.35 -22.41
C TYR A 222 -9.21 3.16 -23.39
N ASP A 223 -9.92 2.02 -23.35
CA ASP A 223 -11.18 1.82 -24.08
C ASP A 223 -12.39 2.42 -23.32
N SER A 224 -12.22 2.77 -22.04
CA SER A 224 -13.29 3.43 -21.27
C SER A 224 -13.58 4.83 -21.82
N PRO A 225 -14.87 5.21 -21.99
CA PRO A 225 -15.25 6.55 -22.41
C PRO A 225 -14.70 7.63 -21.49
N VAL A 226 -14.24 8.72 -22.10
CA VAL A 226 -13.71 9.87 -21.36
C VAL A 226 -14.88 10.75 -20.91
N VAL A 227 -14.90 11.09 -19.62
CA VAL A 227 -15.88 12.01 -19.04
C VAL A 227 -15.16 13.07 -18.19
N SER A 228 -15.84 14.19 -17.97
CA SER A 228 -15.42 15.20 -17.01
C SER A 228 -15.81 14.83 -15.59
N TYR A 229 -15.13 15.42 -14.59
CA TYR A 229 -15.56 15.33 -13.20
C TYR A 229 -17.00 15.83 -12.99
N GLN A 230 -17.45 16.84 -13.74
CA GLN A 230 -18.79 17.39 -13.58
C GLN A 230 -19.87 16.42 -14.07
N GLU A 231 -19.65 15.73 -15.18
CA GLU A 231 -20.56 14.68 -15.66
C GLU A 231 -20.65 13.53 -14.66
N LEU A 232 -19.50 13.07 -14.14
CA LEU A 232 -19.45 12.02 -13.12
C LEU A 232 -20.19 12.44 -11.84
N LYS A 233 -19.93 13.65 -11.34
CA LYS A 233 -20.56 14.17 -10.10
C LYS A 233 -22.07 14.35 -10.26
N SER A 234 -22.52 14.85 -11.40
CA SER A 234 -23.94 15.11 -11.66
C SER A 234 -24.72 13.88 -12.12
N GLY A 235 -24.06 12.74 -12.35
CA GLY A 235 -24.69 11.53 -12.86
C GLY A 235 -25.17 11.64 -14.31
N ARG A 236 -24.69 12.64 -15.08
CA ARG A 236 -25.04 12.85 -16.49
C ARG A 236 -24.23 11.93 -17.41
N ILE A 237 -24.29 10.64 -17.14
CA ILE A 237 -23.61 9.59 -17.92
C ILE A 237 -24.66 8.53 -18.27
N PHE A 238 -25.10 8.51 -19.53
CA PHE A 238 -26.25 7.72 -20.00
C PHE A 238 -25.87 6.37 -20.63
N PHE A 239 -24.72 5.83 -20.25
CA PHE A 239 -24.24 4.51 -20.68
C PHE A 239 -23.68 3.74 -19.48
N ASP A 240 -23.71 2.42 -19.54
CA ASP A 240 -23.19 1.56 -18.48
C ASP A 240 -21.67 1.35 -18.57
N GLY A 241 -21.08 0.90 -17.46
CA GLY A 241 -19.69 0.50 -17.42
C GLY A 241 -18.71 1.60 -16.99
N PRO A 242 -17.40 1.29 -17.05
CA PRO A 242 -16.36 2.14 -16.52
C PRO A 242 -16.18 3.43 -17.32
N VAL A 243 -15.62 4.44 -16.68
CA VAL A 243 -15.27 5.72 -17.31
C VAL A 243 -13.86 6.14 -16.95
N ARG A 244 -13.29 7.01 -17.77
CA ARG A 244 -11.95 7.57 -17.58
C ARG A 244 -12.02 9.09 -17.46
N ILE A 245 -11.35 9.64 -16.45
CA ILE A 245 -11.10 11.08 -16.32
C ILE A 245 -9.61 11.30 -16.63
N LEU A 246 -9.33 12.23 -17.54
CA LEU A 246 -7.96 12.51 -17.97
C LEU A 246 -7.30 13.56 -17.08
N TYR A 247 -6.00 13.44 -16.91
CA TYR A 247 -5.15 14.53 -16.44
C TYR A 247 -3.90 14.62 -17.32
N ARG A 248 -3.42 15.85 -17.58
CA ARG A 248 -2.24 16.10 -18.43
C ARG A 248 -0.97 16.33 -17.63
N ASN A 249 -1.10 16.80 -16.39
CA ASN A 249 0.02 17.12 -15.52
C ASN A 249 -0.37 16.96 -14.05
N ASN A 250 0.61 17.15 -13.17
CA ASN A 250 0.42 16.97 -11.72
C ASN A 250 -0.56 17.99 -11.11
N VAL A 251 -0.69 19.18 -11.69
CA VAL A 251 -1.64 20.20 -11.21
C VAL A 251 -3.08 19.77 -11.48
N GLU A 252 -3.36 19.30 -12.70
CA GLU A 252 -4.67 18.77 -13.08
C GLU A 252 -5.03 17.51 -12.28
N TYR A 253 -4.06 16.61 -12.07
CA TYR A 253 -4.25 15.45 -11.20
C TYR A 253 -4.67 15.89 -9.80
N ARG A 254 -3.91 16.78 -9.13
CA ARG A 254 -4.20 17.21 -7.76
C ARG A 254 -5.56 17.87 -7.65
N LYS A 255 -5.91 18.74 -8.59
CA LYS A 255 -7.23 19.40 -8.64
C LYS A 255 -8.36 18.37 -8.73
N THR A 256 -8.22 17.39 -9.60
CA THR A 256 -9.23 16.35 -9.85
C THR A 256 -9.31 15.37 -8.68
N ALA A 257 -8.18 14.89 -8.18
CA ALA A 257 -8.08 14.00 -7.02
C ALA A 257 -8.72 14.65 -5.78
N ARG A 258 -8.43 15.93 -5.53
CA ARG A 258 -9.06 16.70 -4.44
C ARG A 258 -10.57 16.78 -4.59
N ALA A 259 -11.06 17.07 -5.79
CA ALA A 259 -12.49 17.16 -6.06
C ALA A 259 -13.21 15.81 -5.81
N LEU A 260 -12.53 14.70 -6.10
CA LEU A 260 -12.98 13.33 -5.86
C LEU A 260 -12.68 12.81 -4.44
N ARG A 261 -12.02 13.59 -3.59
CA ARG A 261 -11.56 13.19 -2.24
C ARG A 261 -10.58 12.00 -2.22
N LEU A 262 -9.92 11.76 -3.36
CA LEU A 262 -8.76 10.88 -3.49
C LEU A 262 -7.54 11.51 -2.82
N MET A 263 -6.51 10.71 -2.58
CA MET A 263 -5.22 11.20 -2.13
C MET A 263 -4.48 11.93 -3.26
N GLU A 264 -4.12 13.18 -3.01
CA GLU A 264 -3.54 14.08 -4.01
C GLU A 264 -2.00 14.04 -4.05
N ASP A 265 -1.37 13.42 -3.04
CA ASP A 265 0.09 13.39 -2.92
C ASP A 265 0.73 12.36 -3.86
N PHE A 266 1.97 12.66 -4.22
CA PHE A 266 2.84 11.78 -4.99
C PHE A 266 4.06 11.45 -4.14
N LYS A 267 4.58 10.24 -4.30
CA LYS A 267 5.90 9.86 -3.78
C LYS A 267 6.76 9.44 -4.95
N SER A 268 7.87 10.16 -5.15
CA SER A 268 8.76 9.97 -6.30
C SER A 268 8.04 9.95 -7.66
N GLY A 269 7.03 10.82 -7.83
CA GLY A 269 6.26 10.93 -9.08
C GLY A 269 5.14 9.90 -9.24
N VAL A 270 4.95 8.99 -8.28
CA VAL A 270 3.89 7.96 -8.32
C VAL A 270 2.71 8.39 -7.44
N PRO A 271 1.47 8.46 -7.98
CA PRO A 271 0.28 8.74 -7.19
C PRO A 271 -0.13 7.53 -6.35
N ARG A 272 -0.84 7.77 -5.25
CA ARG A 272 -1.38 6.72 -4.35
C ARG A 272 -2.27 5.73 -5.11
N MET A 273 -2.01 4.43 -4.97
CA MET A 273 -2.64 3.33 -5.73
C MET A 273 -2.47 3.39 -7.25
N GLY A 274 -1.57 4.25 -7.75
CA GLY A 274 -1.33 4.40 -9.17
C GLY A 274 -0.68 3.17 -9.78
N TYR A 275 -1.15 2.75 -10.95
CA TYR A 275 -0.46 1.81 -11.84
C TYR A 275 -0.33 2.42 -13.22
N LYS A 276 0.89 2.58 -13.73
CA LYS A 276 1.17 3.36 -14.96
C LYS A 276 0.50 4.74 -14.93
N GLY A 277 0.60 5.41 -13.77
CA GLY A 277 -0.03 6.71 -13.49
C GLY A 277 -1.54 6.68 -13.29
N THR A 278 -2.23 5.57 -13.56
CA THR A 278 -3.69 5.49 -13.45
C THR A 278 -4.12 5.11 -12.04
N VAL A 279 -4.98 5.93 -11.41
CA VAL A 279 -5.63 5.62 -10.14
C VAL A 279 -7.01 5.04 -10.42
N THR A 280 -7.23 3.79 -10.01
CA THR A 280 -8.50 3.09 -10.16
C THR A 280 -9.29 3.16 -8.86
N PHE A 281 -10.53 3.64 -8.93
CA PHE A 281 -11.43 3.76 -7.79
C PHE A 281 -12.88 3.54 -8.23
N PHE A 282 -13.80 3.55 -7.28
CA PHE A 282 -15.23 3.40 -7.54
C PHE A 282 -15.97 4.64 -7.05
N TYR A 283 -16.93 5.15 -7.80
CA TYR A 283 -17.65 6.37 -7.43
C TYR A 283 -19.09 6.27 -7.92
N ASN A 284 -20.06 6.44 -7.03
CA ASN A 284 -21.49 6.37 -7.33
C ASN A 284 -21.87 5.15 -8.20
N ASN A 285 -21.54 3.94 -7.72
CA ASN A 285 -21.81 2.67 -8.42
C ASN A 285 -21.12 2.50 -9.78
N ARG A 286 -20.02 3.21 -10.02
CA ARG A 286 -19.28 3.16 -11.28
C ARG A 286 -17.77 3.07 -11.06
N ARG A 287 -17.12 2.20 -11.84
CA ARG A 287 -15.66 2.12 -11.90
C ARG A 287 -15.11 3.34 -12.63
N VAL A 288 -14.14 4.02 -12.03
CA VAL A 288 -13.52 5.23 -12.58
C VAL A 288 -12.01 5.09 -12.61
N TYR A 289 -11.42 5.52 -13.72
CA TYR A 289 -9.97 5.62 -13.92
C TYR A 289 -9.56 7.09 -14.01
N LEU A 290 -8.81 7.59 -13.03
CA LEU A 290 -8.11 8.87 -13.17
C LEU A 290 -6.75 8.58 -13.81
N ALA A 291 -6.60 8.88 -15.10
CA ALA A 291 -5.52 8.39 -15.94
C ALA A 291 -4.81 9.52 -16.70
N PRO A 292 -3.50 9.37 -17.01
CA PRO A 292 -2.79 10.34 -17.83
C PRO A 292 -3.36 10.39 -19.26
N TYR A 293 -3.30 11.57 -19.89
CA TYR A 293 -3.73 11.79 -21.26
C TYR A 293 -2.92 10.94 -22.27
N ASP A 294 -1.59 11.04 -22.19
CA ASP A 294 -0.68 10.25 -23.02
C ASP A 294 -0.40 8.87 -22.44
N LYS A 295 0.09 7.95 -23.28
CA LYS A 295 0.66 6.69 -22.79
C LYS A 295 1.78 7.02 -21.80
N TRP A 296 1.66 6.50 -20.59
CA TRP A 296 2.58 6.80 -19.48
C TRP A 296 4.03 6.42 -19.84
N ASN A 297 4.94 7.40 -19.80
CA ASN A 297 6.37 7.26 -20.13
C ASN A 297 7.29 7.17 -18.89
N GLY A 298 6.77 6.72 -17.74
CA GLY A 298 7.54 6.64 -16.49
C GLY A 298 7.10 7.64 -15.42
N ASP A 299 7.84 7.68 -14.30
CA ASP A 299 7.58 8.55 -13.13
C ASP A 299 7.72 10.06 -13.40
N LYS A 300 8.04 10.46 -14.63
CA LYS A 300 8.24 11.86 -15.03
C LYS A 300 7.02 12.35 -15.82
N LEU A 301 5.93 12.64 -15.13
CA LEU A 301 4.99 13.64 -15.62
C LEU A 301 5.60 15.00 -15.30
N ARG A 302 6.19 15.64 -16.32
CA ARG A 302 6.59 17.05 -16.24
C ARG A 302 5.35 17.92 -16.03
#